data_AF-A0A644WG83-F1
#
_entry.id   AF-A0A644WG83-F1
#
_cell.length_a   1.000
_cell.length_b   1.000
_cell.length_c   1.000
_cell.angle_alpha   90.00
_cell.angle_beta   90.00
_cell.angle_gamma   90.00
#
_symmetry.space_group_name_H-M   'P 1'
#
loop_
_entity.id
_entity.type
_entity.pdbx_description
1 polymer ?
#
loop_
_entity_poly.entity_id
_entity_poly.type
_entity_poly.pdbx_seq_one_letter_code
_entity_poly.pdbx_strand_id
1 'polypeptide(L)'
;MSSRQGFYRCIPFMALLLAASVAWAVPSGSAAPNAGTPVFVTTAGQSADAHAVKLLLDRSKIASGYDAVAEADKISGSKTLFLVMGGSSKGLGAAGMNENDEIVRVTRVLEKAKKENIYIVGIHIGGESRRGALSAKFIDLVAPQCSYIIVKQDGNKDGYFTKLGAKIKIPVTVIDETLDLVSIFKTMFAVK
;
A
#
# COMPACT_ATOMS: atom_id res chain seq x y z
N MET A 1 12.10 -16.53 80.14
CA MET A 1 11.12 -15.51 80.52
C MET A 1 11.67 -14.13 80.18
N SER A 2 10.88 -13.33 79.46
CA SER A 2 10.89 -11.86 79.38
C SER A 2 12.15 -11.18 78.81
N SER A 3 12.22 -10.74 77.55
CA SER A 3 11.47 -9.68 76.82
C SER A 3 12.06 -8.26 76.91
N ARG A 4 11.97 -7.56 75.76
CA ARG A 4 12.16 -6.13 75.44
C ARG A 4 13.46 -5.81 74.68
N GLN A 5 13.49 -5.84 73.34
CA GLN A 5 12.93 -4.87 72.36
C GLN A 5 13.59 -3.49 72.46
N GLY A 6 14.55 -3.23 71.56
CA GLY A 6 15.23 -1.95 71.34
C GLY A 6 15.24 -1.64 69.84
N PHE A 7 14.28 -0.80 69.48
CA PHE A 7 13.93 -0.26 68.16
C PHE A 7 15.05 0.60 67.57
N TYR A 8 15.55 0.31 66.36
CA TYR A 8 16.00 1.34 65.40
C TYR A 8 15.77 0.82 63.97
N ARG A 9 14.73 1.37 63.34
CA ARG A 9 14.27 1.04 61.98
C ARG A 9 15.25 1.56 60.94
N CYS A 10 15.70 0.65 60.09
CA CYS A 10 16.43 0.90 58.86
C CYS A 10 15.67 1.87 57.94
N ILE A 11 16.38 2.88 57.43
CA ILE A 11 15.96 3.74 56.32
C ILE A 11 16.26 2.96 55.02
N PRO A 12 15.29 2.59 54.17
CA PRO A 12 15.61 2.08 52.85
C PRO A 12 15.97 3.23 51.92
N PHE A 13 17.21 3.23 51.46
CA PHE A 13 17.75 4.01 50.36
C PHE A 13 16.95 3.68 49.09
N MET A 14 16.00 4.53 48.71
CA MET A 14 15.22 4.37 47.47
C MET A 14 16.06 4.84 46.28
N ALA A 15 16.78 3.90 45.66
CA ALA A 15 17.51 4.13 44.42
C ALA A 15 16.52 4.27 43.24
N LEU A 16 16.35 5.50 42.77
CA LEU A 16 15.60 5.84 41.57
C LEU A 16 16.42 5.46 40.32
N LEU A 17 16.17 4.27 39.78
CA LEU A 17 16.74 3.80 38.50
C LEU A 17 16.07 4.53 37.33
N LEU A 18 16.84 5.43 36.71
CA LEU A 18 16.47 6.14 35.49
C LEU A 18 16.49 5.16 34.30
N ALA A 19 15.31 4.70 33.88
CA ALA A 19 15.18 3.89 32.67
C ALA A 19 15.38 4.78 31.43
N ALA A 20 16.56 4.70 30.81
CA ALA A 20 16.83 5.30 29.52
C ALA A 20 16.12 4.49 28.42
N SER A 21 14.98 5.00 27.95
CA SER A 21 14.25 4.44 26.81
C SER A 21 15.08 4.66 25.53
N VAL A 22 15.71 3.60 25.03
CA VAL A 22 16.31 3.63 23.68
C VAL A 22 15.16 3.64 22.67
N ALA A 23 14.83 4.81 22.14
CA ALA A 23 13.91 4.94 21.02
C ALA A 23 14.58 4.33 19.78
N TRP A 24 14.18 3.11 19.41
CA TRP A 24 14.57 2.53 18.13
C TRP A 24 13.90 3.33 17.02
N ALA A 25 14.70 4.09 16.28
CA ALA A 25 14.25 4.70 15.03
C ALA A 25 13.93 3.58 14.04
N VAL A 26 12.65 3.43 13.69
CA VAL A 26 12.20 2.51 12.65
C VAL A 26 12.68 3.08 11.31
N PRO A 27 13.49 2.35 10.52
CA PRO A 27 13.91 2.81 9.20
C PRO A 27 12.66 3.00 8.33
N SER A 28 12.41 4.24 7.91
CA SER A 28 11.34 4.56 6.95
C SER A 28 11.84 4.23 5.55
N GLY A 29 11.76 2.96 5.20
CA GLY A 29 12.20 2.45 3.89
C GLY A 29 12.01 0.94 3.85
N SER A 30 10.76 0.48 3.74
CA SER A 30 10.48 -0.94 3.56
C SER A 30 11.08 -1.37 2.22
N ALA A 31 12.02 -2.31 2.24
CA ALA A 31 12.48 -2.97 1.02
C ALA A 31 11.27 -3.49 0.25
N ALA A 32 11.28 -3.33 -1.08
CA ALA A 32 10.18 -3.77 -1.92
C ALA A 32 9.99 -5.30 -1.74
N PRO A 33 8.78 -5.76 -1.38
CA PRO A 33 8.53 -7.16 -1.06
C PRO A 33 8.65 -8.05 -2.30
N ASN A 34 9.01 -9.32 -2.09
CA ASN A 34 9.10 -10.28 -3.18
C ASN A 34 7.68 -10.64 -3.67
N ALA A 35 7.41 -10.43 -4.96
CA ALA A 35 6.12 -10.63 -5.60
C ALA A 35 6.17 -11.80 -6.60
N GLY A 36 5.08 -12.56 -6.71
CA GLY A 36 5.00 -13.74 -7.57
C GLY A 36 4.39 -13.46 -8.94
N THR A 37 4.80 -14.22 -9.97
CA THR A 37 4.15 -14.25 -11.28
C THR A 37 3.17 -15.44 -11.36
N PRO A 38 2.03 -15.36 -12.08
CA PRO A 38 1.63 -14.30 -13.03
C PRO A 38 1.16 -12.99 -12.37
N VAL A 39 1.34 -11.86 -13.08
CA VAL A 39 0.94 -10.51 -12.65
C VAL A 39 -0.30 -10.07 -13.44
N PHE A 40 -1.24 -9.42 -12.77
CA PHE A 40 -2.38 -8.76 -13.41
C PHE A 40 -2.45 -7.29 -12.99
N VAL A 41 -2.78 -6.41 -13.94
CA VAL A 41 -2.90 -4.97 -13.71
C VAL A 41 -4.33 -4.53 -14.00
N THR A 42 -4.93 -3.82 -13.05
CA THR A 42 -6.21 -3.12 -13.27
C THR A 42 -6.23 -1.79 -12.52
N THR A 43 -7.26 -0.98 -12.77
CA THR A 43 -7.44 0.36 -12.19
C THR A 43 -8.55 0.33 -11.15
N ALA A 44 -8.49 1.24 -10.19
CA ALA A 44 -9.59 1.66 -9.34
C ALA A 44 -9.81 3.17 -9.55
N GLY A 45 -10.84 3.50 -10.33
CA GLY A 45 -11.17 4.87 -10.74
C GLY A 45 -10.93 5.20 -12.22
N GLN A 46 -10.69 4.17 -13.06
CA GLN A 46 -10.51 4.30 -14.51
C GLN A 46 -9.47 5.36 -14.95
N SER A 47 -8.32 5.42 -14.26
CA SER A 47 -7.23 6.33 -14.64
C SER A 47 -6.35 5.72 -15.74
N ALA A 48 -5.81 6.58 -16.61
CA ALA A 48 -4.82 6.18 -17.62
C ALA A 48 -3.50 5.70 -16.99
N ASP A 49 -3.29 6.01 -15.71
CA ASP A 49 -2.13 5.63 -14.91
C ASP A 49 -1.93 4.10 -14.88
N ALA A 50 -3.02 3.32 -14.93
CA ALA A 50 -2.94 1.87 -14.97
C ALA A 50 -2.28 1.33 -16.26
N HIS A 51 -2.53 1.99 -17.39
CA HIS A 51 -1.86 1.65 -18.63
C HIS A 51 -0.36 2.01 -18.57
N ALA A 52 -0.02 3.15 -17.97
CA ALA A 52 1.38 3.52 -17.76
C ALA A 52 2.13 2.48 -16.91
N VAL A 53 1.51 1.99 -15.82
CA VAL A 53 2.07 0.89 -15.01
C VAL A 53 2.29 -0.37 -15.84
N LYS A 54 1.33 -0.75 -16.69
CA LYS A 54 1.46 -1.88 -17.60
C LYS A 54 2.68 -1.73 -18.53
N LEU A 55 2.85 -0.56 -19.16
CA LEU A 55 3.98 -0.29 -20.05
C LEU A 55 5.33 -0.39 -19.31
N LEU A 56 5.39 0.02 -18.04
CA LEU A 56 6.61 -0.06 -17.24
C LEU A 56 6.94 -1.50 -16.81
N LEU A 57 5.93 -2.35 -16.60
CA LEU A 57 6.14 -3.80 -16.43
C LEU A 57 6.71 -4.43 -17.70
N ASP A 58 6.19 -4.08 -18.87
CA ASP A 58 6.69 -4.57 -20.16
C ASP A 58 8.14 -4.13 -20.40
N ARG A 59 8.46 -2.86 -20.10
CA ARG A 59 9.83 -2.35 -20.12
C ARG A 59 10.75 -3.09 -19.16
N SER A 60 10.21 -3.59 -18.05
CA SER A 60 10.92 -4.40 -17.07
C SER A 60 11.00 -5.88 -17.43
N LYS A 61 10.49 -6.28 -18.61
CA LYS A 61 10.41 -7.67 -19.10
C LYS A 61 9.57 -8.59 -18.19
N ILE A 62 8.58 -8.03 -17.50
CA ILE A 62 7.65 -8.78 -16.64
C ILE A 62 6.32 -8.91 -17.38
N ALA A 63 5.99 -10.13 -17.79
CA ALA A 63 4.72 -10.39 -18.44
C ALA A 63 3.56 -10.16 -17.47
N SER A 64 2.55 -9.44 -17.93
CA SER A 64 1.36 -9.15 -17.12
C SER A 64 0.09 -9.07 -17.96
N GLY A 65 -1.01 -9.54 -17.39
CA GLY A 65 -2.35 -9.22 -17.87
C GLY A 65 -2.68 -7.76 -17.59
N TYR A 66 -3.53 -7.16 -18.43
CA TYR A 66 -4.06 -5.82 -18.22
C TYR A 66 -5.49 -5.73 -18.74
N ASP A 67 -6.37 -5.23 -17.89
CA ASP A 67 -7.73 -4.86 -18.27
C ASP A 67 -8.21 -3.74 -17.34
N ALA A 68 -8.58 -2.60 -17.92
CA ALA A 68 -9.06 -1.44 -17.17
C ALA A 68 -10.43 -1.71 -16.52
N VAL A 69 -11.25 -2.55 -17.14
CA VAL A 69 -12.59 -2.90 -16.68
C VAL A 69 -12.66 -4.34 -16.17
N ALA A 70 -11.52 -4.88 -15.74
CA ALA A 70 -11.41 -6.25 -15.25
C ALA A 70 -12.49 -6.56 -14.22
N GLU A 71 -13.24 -7.63 -14.48
CA GLU A 71 -14.12 -8.25 -13.49
C GLU A 71 -13.33 -9.25 -12.63
N ALA A 72 -13.94 -9.68 -11.53
CA ALA A 72 -13.31 -10.57 -10.56
C ALA A 72 -12.71 -11.84 -11.20
N ASP A 73 -13.38 -12.45 -12.17
CA ASP A 73 -12.88 -13.71 -12.74
C ASP A 73 -11.59 -13.55 -13.55
N LYS A 74 -11.33 -12.35 -14.10
CA LYS A 74 -10.13 -12.08 -14.91
C LYS A 74 -8.83 -12.08 -14.12
N ILE A 75 -8.90 -11.83 -12.81
CA ILE A 75 -7.70 -11.83 -11.95
C ILE A 75 -7.34 -13.22 -11.44
N SER A 76 -8.21 -14.22 -11.64
CA SER A 76 -8.03 -15.56 -11.08
C SER A 76 -6.74 -16.22 -11.56
N GLY A 77 -6.03 -16.91 -10.65
CA GLY A 77 -4.76 -17.58 -10.96
C GLY A 77 -3.55 -16.64 -11.04
N SER A 78 -3.73 -15.33 -10.82
CA SER A 78 -2.61 -14.39 -10.64
C SER A 78 -2.02 -14.53 -9.25
N LYS A 79 -0.70 -14.43 -9.13
CA LYS A 79 -0.04 -14.36 -7.81
C LYS A 79 0.05 -12.93 -7.29
N THR A 80 0.13 -11.96 -8.21
CA THR A 80 0.22 -10.54 -7.87
C THR A 80 -0.83 -9.75 -8.65
N LEU A 81 -1.57 -8.90 -7.94
CA LEU A 81 -2.50 -7.93 -8.50
C LEU A 81 -1.96 -6.52 -8.26
N PHE A 82 -1.68 -5.80 -9.34
CA PHE A 82 -1.41 -4.37 -9.30
C PHE A 82 -2.72 -3.61 -9.49
N LEU A 83 -3.13 -2.90 -8.44
CA LEU A 83 -4.36 -2.12 -8.44
C LEU A 83 -4.00 -0.63 -8.38
N VAL A 84 -4.14 0.04 -9.51
CA VAL A 84 -3.77 1.45 -9.63
C VAL A 84 -4.89 2.34 -9.13
N MET A 85 -4.61 3.10 -8.08
CA MET A 85 -5.58 3.95 -7.40
C MET A 85 -5.54 5.36 -8.00
N GLY A 86 -6.64 5.79 -8.61
CA GLY A 86 -6.75 7.12 -9.17
C GLY A 86 -8.06 7.31 -9.91
N GLY A 87 -8.87 8.27 -9.48
CA GLY A 87 -10.14 8.62 -10.08
C GLY A 87 -10.01 9.54 -11.28
N SER A 88 -10.67 9.19 -12.38
CA SER A 88 -10.79 10.03 -13.58
C SER A 88 -12.24 10.09 -14.05
N SER A 89 -12.91 11.24 -13.88
CA SER A 89 -14.29 11.43 -14.38
C SER A 89 -14.40 11.17 -15.88
N LYS A 90 -13.39 11.58 -16.66
CA LYS A 90 -13.30 11.27 -18.10
C LYS A 90 -13.16 9.76 -18.36
N GLY A 91 -12.35 9.07 -17.54
CA GLY A 91 -12.13 7.63 -17.68
C GLY A 91 -13.37 6.83 -17.34
N LEU A 92 -14.05 7.18 -16.24
CA LEU A 92 -15.34 6.61 -15.85
C LEU A 92 -16.39 6.78 -16.95
N GLY A 93 -16.52 8.01 -17.50
CA GLY A 93 -17.43 8.29 -18.61
C GLY A 93 -17.12 7.47 -19.86
N ALA A 94 -15.83 7.31 -20.22
CA ALA A 94 -15.42 6.50 -21.36
C ALA A 94 -15.64 4.99 -21.14
N ALA A 95 -15.57 4.54 -19.89
CA ALA A 95 -15.86 3.17 -19.51
C ALA A 95 -17.38 2.89 -19.38
N GLY A 96 -18.23 3.91 -19.53
CA GLY A 96 -19.67 3.77 -19.34
C GLY A 96 -20.08 3.49 -17.89
N MET A 97 -19.25 3.88 -16.92
CA MET A 97 -19.46 3.64 -15.49
C MET A 97 -19.63 4.94 -14.72
N ASN A 98 -20.46 4.93 -13.69
CA ASN A 98 -20.44 5.96 -12.66
C ASN A 98 -19.49 5.56 -11.51
N GLU A 99 -19.36 6.44 -10.53
CA GLU A 99 -18.52 6.20 -9.35
C GLU A 99 -18.93 4.95 -8.55
N ASN A 100 -20.23 4.75 -8.33
CA ASN A 100 -20.74 3.62 -7.57
C ASN A 100 -20.54 2.29 -8.32
N ASP A 101 -20.74 2.28 -9.63
CA ASP A 101 -20.50 1.10 -10.48
C ASP A 101 -19.04 0.65 -10.33
N GLU A 102 -18.12 1.61 -10.39
CA GLU A 102 -16.69 1.35 -10.22
C GLU A 102 -16.35 0.88 -8.80
N ILE A 103 -16.94 1.47 -7.75
CA ILE A 103 -16.77 1.01 -6.37
C ILE A 103 -17.22 -0.45 -6.23
N VAL A 104 -18.38 -0.81 -6.79
CA VAL A 104 -18.89 -2.18 -6.75
C VAL A 104 -17.95 -3.13 -7.51
N ARG A 105 -17.49 -2.76 -8.71
CA ARG A 105 -16.56 -3.56 -9.50
C ARG A 105 -15.25 -3.80 -8.74
N VAL A 106 -14.62 -2.74 -8.24
CA VAL A 106 -13.37 -2.82 -7.48
C VAL A 106 -13.55 -3.65 -6.21
N THR A 107 -14.68 -3.52 -5.52
CA THR A 107 -14.99 -4.35 -4.34
C THR A 107 -15.00 -5.83 -4.67
N ARG A 108 -15.66 -6.24 -5.77
CA ARG A 108 -15.67 -7.66 -6.22
C ARG A 108 -14.26 -8.15 -6.57
N VAL A 109 -13.45 -7.33 -7.23
CA VAL A 109 -12.04 -7.64 -7.54
C VAL A 109 -11.23 -7.85 -6.26
N LEU A 110 -11.37 -6.96 -5.27
CA LEU A 110 -10.69 -7.07 -3.96
C LEU A 110 -11.13 -8.32 -3.19
N GLU A 111 -12.42 -8.62 -3.16
CA GLU A 111 -12.95 -9.83 -2.51
C GLU A 111 -12.39 -11.10 -3.12
N LYS A 112 -12.34 -11.17 -4.46
CA LYS A 112 -11.77 -12.30 -5.19
C LYS A 112 -10.27 -12.44 -4.93
N ALA A 113 -9.53 -11.33 -4.98
CA ALA A 113 -8.10 -11.31 -4.68
C ALA A 113 -7.81 -11.85 -3.27
N LYS A 114 -8.61 -11.45 -2.27
CA LYS A 114 -8.49 -12.00 -0.91
C LYS A 114 -8.82 -13.49 -0.84
N LYS A 115 -9.93 -13.92 -1.47
CA LYS A 115 -10.35 -15.34 -1.47
C LYS A 115 -9.28 -16.25 -2.06
N GLU A 116 -8.56 -15.79 -3.08
CA GLU A 116 -7.48 -16.53 -3.73
C GLU A 116 -6.08 -16.25 -3.15
N ASN A 117 -5.99 -15.47 -2.07
CA ASN A 117 -4.71 -15.06 -1.46
C ASN A 117 -3.74 -14.40 -2.45
N ILE A 118 -4.27 -13.61 -3.39
CA ILE A 118 -3.49 -12.86 -4.36
C ILE A 118 -2.80 -11.68 -3.65
N TYR A 119 -1.52 -11.47 -3.94
CA TYR A 119 -0.74 -10.38 -3.38
C TYR A 119 -1.14 -9.05 -4.02
N ILE A 120 -1.78 -8.15 -3.27
CA ILE A 120 -2.28 -6.87 -3.80
C ILE A 120 -1.24 -5.78 -3.58
N VAL A 121 -0.77 -5.15 -4.67
CA VAL A 121 0.07 -3.95 -4.64
C VAL A 121 -0.73 -2.76 -5.12
N GLY A 122 -1.00 -1.82 -4.21
CA GLY A 122 -1.66 -0.56 -4.54
C GLY A 122 -0.65 0.42 -5.15
N ILE A 123 -0.96 1.01 -6.30
CA ILE A 123 -0.06 1.97 -6.96
C ILE A 123 -0.77 3.30 -7.17
N HIS A 124 -0.14 4.40 -6.77
CA HIS A 124 -0.65 5.76 -6.99
C HIS A 124 0.42 6.65 -7.64
N ILE A 125 0.39 6.77 -8.97
CA ILE A 125 1.34 7.60 -9.73
C ILE A 125 0.74 8.89 -10.29
N GLY A 126 -0.58 9.08 -10.18
CA GLY A 126 -1.27 10.27 -10.70
C GLY A 126 -0.98 11.57 -9.95
N GLY A 127 -0.20 11.50 -8.86
CA GLY A 127 0.25 12.64 -8.09
C GLY A 127 -0.90 13.42 -7.44
N GLU A 128 -0.63 14.66 -7.07
CA GLU A 128 -1.60 15.58 -6.44
C GLU A 128 -2.90 15.71 -7.26
N SER A 129 -2.81 15.69 -8.59
CA SER A 129 -3.97 15.76 -9.49
C SER A 129 -4.98 14.63 -9.30
N ARG A 130 -4.55 13.50 -8.72
CA ARG A 130 -5.37 12.33 -8.41
C ARG A 130 -5.58 12.15 -6.90
N ARG A 131 -5.51 13.23 -6.12
CA ARG A 131 -5.83 13.25 -4.68
C ARG A 131 -7.17 13.88 -4.34
N GLY A 132 -7.94 14.30 -5.36
CA GLY A 132 -9.27 14.88 -5.17
C GLY A 132 -10.32 13.89 -4.65
N ALA A 133 -11.52 14.41 -4.34
CA ALA A 133 -12.59 13.67 -3.66
C ALA A 133 -12.97 12.33 -4.33
N LEU A 134 -12.99 12.27 -5.66
CA LEU A 134 -13.26 11.04 -6.40
C LEU A 134 -12.20 9.96 -6.13
N SER A 135 -10.93 10.34 -6.15
CA SER A 135 -9.82 9.41 -5.95
C SER A 135 -9.71 8.96 -4.49
N ALA A 136 -10.04 9.85 -3.54
CA ALA A 136 -10.04 9.53 -2.12
C ALA A 136 -10.92 8.30 -1.83
N LYS A 137 -12.11 8.22 -2.43
CA LYS A 137 -13.02 7.08 -2.26
C LYS A 137 -12.40 5.76 -2.73
N PHE A 138 -11.71 5.75 -3.87
CA PHE A 138 -11.02 4.56 -4.36
C PHE A 138 -9.79 4.21 -3.52
N ILE A 139 -9.06 5.21 -3.04
CA ILE A 139 -7.89 5.01 -2.18
C ILE A 139 -8.32 4.43 -0.83
N ASP A 140 -9.37 4.99 -0.21
CA ASP A 140 -9.90 4.51 1.07
C ASP A 140 -10.49 3.09 0.95
N LEU A 141 -11.02 2.72 -0.22
CA LEU A 141 -11.50 1.37 -0.52
C LEU A 141 -10.34 0.37 -0.69
N VAL A 142 -9.32 0.75 -1.45
CA VAL A 142 -8.26 -0.18 -1.90
C VAL A 142 -7.10 -0.29 -0.91
N ALA A 143 -6.63 0.84 -0.37
CA ALA A 143 -5.42 0.88 0.45
C ALA A 143 -5.45 -0.08 1.65
N PRO A 144 -6.56 -0.23 2.42
CA PRO A 144 -6.63 -1.18 3.53
C PRO A 144 -6.54 -2.65 3.13
N GLN A 145 -6.71 -2.96 1.84
CA GLN A 145 -6.67 -4.33 1.32
C GLN A 145 -5.33 -4.67 0.68
N CYS A 146 -4.44 -3.69 0.54
CA CYS A 146 -3.14 -3.87 -0.09
C CYS A 146 -2.16 -4.55 0.87
N SER A 147 -1.29 -5.39 0.34
CA SER A 147 -0.14 -5.89 1.09
C SER A 147 1.05 -4.92 1.03
N TYR A 148 1.09 -4.06 0.03
CA TYR A 148 2.12 -3.05 -0.20
C TYR A 148 1.58 -1.91 -1.04
N ILE A 149 2.05 -0.69 -0.80
CA ILE A 149 1.63 0.50 -1.54
C ILE A 149 2.86 1.22 -2.11
N ILE A 150 2.78 1.61 -3.37
CA ILE A 150 3.77 2.46 -4.03
C ILE A 150 3.09 3.77 -4.42
N VAL A 151 3.69 4.90 -4.08
CA VAL A 151 3.12 6.22 -4.34
C VAL A 151 4.17 7.19 -4.87
N LYS A 152 3.83 7.99 -5.88
CA LYS A 152 4.68 9.10 -6.33
C LYS A 152 4.69 10.22 -5.26
N GLN A 153 5.85 10.80 -4.97
CA GLN A 153 6.06 11.84 -3.96
C GLN A 153 5.05 12.99 -4.10
N ASP A 154 4.75 13.40 -5.33
CA ASP A 154 3.76 14.44 -5.61
C ASP A 154 2.35 14.12 -5.09
N GLY A 155 1.98 12.83 -5.03
CA GLY A 155 0.70 12.37 -4.48
C GLY A 155 0.73 12.17 -2.97
N ASN A 156 1.87 12.36 -2.32
CA ASN A 156 2.09 12.16 -0.90
C ASN A 156 2.77 13.36 -0.22
N LYS A 157 2.68 14.57 -0.80
CA LYS A 157 3.30 15.80 -0.25
C LYS A 157 2.84 16.11 1.19
N ASP A 158 1.58 15.80 1.50
CA ASP A 158 0.96 15.96 2.83
C ASP A 158 1.23 14.76 3.76
N GLY A 159 1.99 13.77 3.28
CA GLY A 159 2.25 12.50 3.94
C GLY A 159 1.02 11.63 4.10
N TYR A 160 -0.07 11.85 3.36
CA TYR A 160 -1.30 11.10 3.53
C TYR A 160 -1.09 9.58 3.41
N PHE A 161 -0.40 9.11 2.37
CA PHE A 161 -0.20 7.67 2.18
C PHE A 161 0.74 7.11 3.24
N THR A 162 1.76 7.85 3.64
CA THR A 162 2.64 7.45 4.75
C THR A 162 1.88 7.32 6.06
N LYS A 163 1.01 8.29 6.38
CA LYS A 163 0.14 8.26 7.58
C LYS A 163 -0.89 7.14 7.49
N LEU A 164 -1.50 6.95 6.32
CA LEU A 164 -2.47 5.90 6.06
C LEU A 164 -1.83 4.52 6.25
N GLY A 165 -0.68 4.28 5.62
CA GLY A 165 0.11 3.06 5.75
C GLY A 165 0.52 2.77 7.19
N ALA A 166 0.98 3.78 7.94
CA ALA A 166 1.29 3.63 9.35
C ALA A 166 0.05 3.25 10.19
N LYS A 167 -1.11 3.86 9.92
CA LYS A 167 -2.37 3.57 10.60
C LYS A 167 -2.86 2.14 10.35
N ILE A 168 -2.77 1.67 9.11
CA ILE A 168 -3.25 0.34 8.69
C ILE A 168 -2.16 -0.74 8.71
N LYS A 169 -0.92 -0.38 9.10
CA LYS A 169 0.27 -1.24 9.15
C LYS A 169 0.63 -1.87 7.80
N ILE A 170 0.46 -1.12 6.72
CA ILE A 170 0.86 -1.54 5.37
C ILE A 170 2.13 -0.79 4.96
N PRO A 171 3.15 -1.49 4.44
CA PRO A 171 4.37 -0.84 3.96
C PRO A 171 4.07 0.06 2.75
N VAL A 172 4.60 1.28 2.79
CA VAL A 172 4.44 2.30 1.75
C VAL A 172 5.82 2.72 1.27
N THR A 173 6.03 2.68 -0.04
CA THR A 173 7.22 3.20 -0.69
C THR A 173 6.86 4.43 -1.51
N VAL A 174 7.61 5.50 -1.27
CA VAL A 174 7.48 6.76 -1.99
C VAL A 174 8.54 6.80 -3.08
N ILE A 175 8.14 7.08 -4.32
CA ILE A 175 9.03 7.26 -5.46
C ILE A 175 9.02 8.70 -5.93
N ASP A 176 10.13 9.19 -6.46
CA ASP A 176 10.22 10.56 -6.95
C ASP A 176 9.62 10.64 -8.35
N GLU A 177 10.01 9.72 -9.23
CA GLU A 177 9.56 9.67 -10.61
C GLU A 177 8.83 8.38 -10.97
N THR A 178 7.89 8.47 -11.91
CA THR A 178 7.13 7.30 -12.39
C THR A 178 8.06 6.22 -12.97
N LEU A 179 9.22 6.61 -13.51
CA LEU A 179 10.22 5.68 -14.04
C LEU A 179 10.89 4.83 -12.95
N ASP A 180 10.89 5.27 -11.70
CA ASP A 180 11.45 4.52 -10.57
C ASP A 180 10.66 3.23 -10.30
N LEU A 181 9.42 3.12 -10.83
CA LEU A 181 8.70 1.86 -10.82
C LEU A 181 9.49 0.73 -11.51
N VAL A 182 10.31 1.03 -12.53
CA VAL A 182 11.11 0.00 -13.23
C VAL A 182 12.10 -0.66 -12.28
N SER A 183 12.80 0.13 -11.46
CA SER A 183 13.75 -0.42 -10.50
C SER A 183 13.02 -1.21 -9.41
N ILE A 184 11.88 -0.71 -8.92
CA ILE A 184 11.06 -1.42 -7.93
C ILE A 184 10.52 -2.73 -8.49
N PHE A 185 9.99 -2.76 -9.72
CA PHE A 185 9.49 -3.98 -10.35
C PHE A 185 10.60 -5.01 -10.51
N LYS A 186 11.78 -4.60 -10.97
CA LYS A 186 12.95 -5.47 -11.05
C LYS A 186 13.33 -6.07 -9.70
N THR A 187 13.33 -5.26 -8.63
CA THR A 187 13.58 -5.76 -7.27
C THR A 187 12.50 -6.73 -6.79
N MET A 188 11.21 -6.39 -6.95
CA MET A 188 10.09 -7.23 -6.49
C MET A 188 10.04 -8.60 -7.17
N PHE A 189 10.40 -8.67 -8.46
CA PHE A 189 10.37 -9.91 -9.25
C PHE A 189 11.76 -10.53 -9.46
N ALA A 190 12.80 -10.02 -8.79
CA ALA A 190 14.19 -10.45 -8.92
C ALA A 190 14.70 -10.53 -10.39
N VAL A 191 14.26 -9.59 -11.23
CA VAL A 191 14.67 -9.47 -12.63
C VAL A 191 15.92 -8.60 -12.71
N LYS A 192 16.99 -9.13 -13.33
CA LYS A 192 18.26 -8.41 -13.53
C LYS A 192 18.10 -7.25 -14.53
#